data_AF-A0A9D0XZ12-F1
#
_entry.id   AF-A0A9D0XZ12-F1
#
_cell.length_a   1.000
_cell.length_b   1.000
_cell.length_c   1.000
_cell.angle_alpha   90.00
_cell.angle_beta   90.00
_cell.angle_gamma   90.00
#
_symmetry.space_group_name_H-M   'P 1'
#
loop_
_entity.id
_entity.type
_entity.pdbx_description
1 polymer ?
#
loop_
_entity_poly.entity_id
_entity_poly.type
_entity_poly.pdbx_seq_one_letter_code
_entity_poly.pdbx_strand_id
1 'polypeptide(L)'
;MKNLFKSPRGLAFLGLMLAITIIMDLTPLGMIPLGTVSATIIHIPTIITGVVLGPVAGFIMGTSLGIVGLIHALTRPSAILDPLFMNPLVSVLPRMFIGVVAYYAFYGISKLFNKSKFKNTVSTFIGGIAGSLTNTGLVFLMLYLLYADKVVELIGEAFGKILLIVFTTNAVPEAIISGILTMSVALAYFRYSKTVSK
;
A
#
# COMPACT_ATOMS: atom_id res chain seq x y z
N MET A 1 -1.10 -2.60 -21.60
CA MET A 1 -2.56 -2.49 -21.31
C MET A 1 -3.38 -3.73 -21.70
N LYS A 2 -3.03 -4.53 -22.73
CA LYS A 2 -3.86 -5.66 -23.21
C LYS A 2 -3.67 -7.05 -22.54
N ASN A 3 -2.77 -7.21 -21.57
CA ASN A 3 -2.29 -8.55 -21.15
C ASN A 3 -2.58 -8.98 -19.70
N LEU A 4 -3.17 -8.12 -18.85
CA LEU A 4 -3.40 -8.50 -17.44
C LEU A 4 -4.35 -9.70 -17.31
N PHE A 5 -5.49 -9.63 -17.99
CA PHE A 5 -6.50 -10.71 -18.00
C PHE A 5 -6.29 -11.75 -19.11
N LYS A 6 -5.29 -11.57 -19.98
CA LYS A 6 -4.96 -12.55 -21.03
C LYS A 6 -3.87 -13.54 -20.62
N SER A 7 -3.08 -13.22 -19.59
CA SER A 7 -2.04 -14.09 -19.08
C SER A 7 -2.54 -14.81 -17.82
N PRO A 8 -2.68 -16.16 -17.84
CA PRO A 8 -3.06 -16.94 -16.66
C PRO A 8 -2.13 -16.69 -15.46
N ARG A 9 -0.84 -16.44 -15.72
CA ARG A 9 0.16 -16.13 -14.69
C ARG A 9 -0.08 -14.79 -14.01
N GLY A 10 -0.49 -13.77 -14.77
CA GLY A 10 -0.81 -12.45 -14.22
C GLY A 10 -2.05 -12.48 -13.34
N LEU A 11 -3.07 -13.22 -13.77
CA LEU A 11 -4.29 -13.43 -12.99
C LEU A 11 -4.02 -14.23 -11.70
N ALA A 12 -3.24 -15.31 -11.80
CA ALA A 12 -2.84 -16.11 -10.63
C ALA A 12 -2.03 -15.28 -9.62
N PHE A 13 -1.10 -14.44 -10.10
CA PHE A 13 -0.34 -13.54 -9.22
C PHE A 13 -1.24 -12.51 -8.52
N LEU A 14 -2.17 -11.90 -9.25
CA LEU A 14 -3.14 -10.97 -8.68
C LEU A 14 -4.01 -11.65 -7.60
N GLY A 15 -4.51 -12.86 -7.89
CA GLY A 15 -5.28 -13.66 -6.94
C GLY A 15 -4.48 -14.06 -5.70
N LEU A 16 -3.21 -14.45 -5.87
CA LEU A 16 -2.30 -14.74 -4.76
C LEU A 16 -2.09 -13.51 -3.87
N MET A 17 -1.81 -12.35 -4.46
CA MET A 17 -1.61 -11.11 -3.70
C MET A 17 -2.88 -10.68 -2.95
N LEU A 18 -4.06 -10.88 -3.55
CA LEU A 18 -5.33 -10.65 -2.88
C LEU A 18 -5.54 -11.62 -1.71
N ALA A 19 -5.27 -12.92 -1.90
CA ALA A 19 -5.38 -13.91 -0.84
C ALA A 19 -4.43 -13.60 0.33
N ILE A 20 -3.18 -13.23 0.04
CA ILE A 20 -2.23 -12.79 1.07
C ILE A 20 -2.77 -11.56 1.81
N THR A 21 -3.32 -10.58 1.09
CA THR A 21 -3.89 -9.38 1.70
C THR A 21 -5.04 -9.70 2.66
N ILE A 22 -5.95 -10.59 2.26
CA ILE A 22 -7.06 -11.04 3.12
C ILE A 22 -6.53 -11.78 4.35
N ILE A 23 -5.53 -12.65 4.19
CA ILE A 23 -4.90 -13.35 5.33
C ILE A 23 -4.23 -12.34 6.27
N MET A 24 -3.51 -11.35 5.74
CA MET A 24 -2.88 -10.29 6.53
C MET A 24 -3.91 -9.41 7.25
N ASP A 25 -5.09 -9.19 6.67
CA ASP A 25 -6.20 -8.49 7.34
C ASP A 25 -6.83 -9.37 8.43
N LEU A 26 -7.02 -10.65 8.16
CA LEU A 26 -7.64 -11.60 9.08
C LEU A 26 -6.74 -11.92 10.28
N THR A 27 -5.43 -11.81 10.12
CA THR A 27 -4.43 -12.14 11.13
C THR A 27 -3.75 -10.89 11.70
N PRO A 28 -3.12 -10.97 12.88
CA PRO A 28 -2.31 -9.87 13.40
C PRO A 28 -1.08 -9.52 12.53
N LEU A 29 -0.77 -10.32 11.50
CA LEU A 29 0.41 -10.14 10.63
C LEU A 29 0.34 -8.87 9.80
N GLY A 30 -0.84 -8.28 9.59
CA GLY A 30 -1.00 -6.99 8.91
C GLY A 30 -0.40 -5.81 9.69
N MET A 31 -0.05 -6.00 10.96
CA MET A 31 0.49 -5.00 11.87
C MET A 31 1.72 -5.57 12.58
N ILE A 32 2.91 -5.05 12.31
CA ILE A 32 4.12 -5.41 13.07
C ILE A 32 4.23 -4.47 14.26
N PRO A 33 4.06 -4.94 15.51
CA PRO A 33 4.30 -4.11 16.69
C PRO A 33 5.80 -3.84 16.83
N LEU A 34 6.24 -2.62 16.52
CA LEU A 34 7.60 -2.12 16.72
C LEU A 34 7.71 -1.40 18.08
N GLY A 35 7.43 -2.14 19.16
CA GLY A 35 7.46 -1.59 20.52
C GLY A 35 6.27 -0.69 20.80
N THR A 36 6.44 0.63 20.69
CA THR A 36 5.41 1.64 20.99
C THR A 36 4.47 1.94 19.82
N VAL A 37 4.75 1.40 18.63
CA VAL A 37 4.06 1.74 17.38
C VAL A 37 3.82 0.49 16.55
N SER A 38 2.63 0.33 15.95
CA SER A 38 2.31 -0.78 15.05
C SER A 38 2.50 -0.37 13.60
N ALA A 39 3.50 -0.91 12.91
CA ALA A 39 3.72 -0.67 11.49
C ALA A 39 2.75 -1.53 10.66
N THR A 40 1.85 -0.88 9.93
CA THR A 40 0.94 -1.55 9.00
C THR A 40 1.68 -1.98 7.74
N ILE A 41 1.47 -3.22 7.30
CA ILE A 41 2.10 -3.79 6.09
C ILE A 41 1.10 -4.39 5.11
N ILE A 42 -0.20 -4.27 5.40
CA ILE A 42 -1.29 -4.79 4.59
C ILE A 42 -1.35 -4.22 3.16
N HIS A 43 -0.80 -3.02 2.94
CA HIS A 43 -0.74 -2.37 1.62
C HIS A 43 0.43 -2.85 0.75
N ILE A 44 1.40 -3.58 1.29
CA ILE A 44 2.59 -4.03 0.56
C ILE A 44 2.24 -4.93 -0.64
N PRO A 45 1.36 -5.94 -0.52
CA PRO A 45 0.95 -6.75 -1.69
C PRO A 45 0.37 -5.90 -2.83
N THR A 46 -0.34 -4.81 -2.50
CA THR A 46 -0.88 -3.86 -3.49
C THR A 46 0.23 -3.10 -4.21
N ILE A 47 1.24 -2.63 -3.47
CA ILE A 47 2.40 -1.95 -4.03
C ILE A 47 3.17 -2.89 -4.95
N ILE A 48 3.48 -4.10 -4.49
CA ILE A 48 4.18 -5.12 -5.28
C ILE A 48 3.40 -5.41 -6.57
N THR A 49 2.08 -5.59 -6.47
CA THR A 49 1.21 -5.81 -7.63
C THR A 49 1.28 -4.65 -8.62
N GLY A 50 1.23 -3.41 -8.14
CA GLY A 50 1.38 -2.22 -8.99
C GLY A 50 2.73 -2.17 -9.71
N VAL A 51 3.82 -2.39 -8.99
CA VAL A 51 5.19 -2.38 -9.53
C VAL A 51 5.43 -3.51 -10.54
N VAL A 52 4.89 -4.70 -10.28
CA VAL A 52 5.15 -5.91 -11.08
C VAL A 52 4.22 -6.02 -12.29
N LEU A 53 2.91 -5.86 -12.10
CA LEU A 53 1.89 -6.08 -13.14
C LEU A 53 1.41 -4.78 -13.81
N GLY A 54 1.75 -3.62 -13.23
CA GLY A 54 1.44 -2.30 -13.76
C GLY A 54 0.31 -1.56 -13.03
N PRO A 55 -0.02 -0.34 -13.48
CA PRO A 55 -0.87 0.58 -12.72
C PRO A 55 -2.32 0.11 -12.64
N VAL A 56 -2.84 -0.56 -13.68
CA VAL A 56 -4.20 -1.11 -13.67
C VAL A 56 -4.35 -2.24 -12.65
N ALA A 57 -3.35 -3.13 -12.56
CA ALA A 57 -3.34 -4.20 -11.55
C ALA A 57 -3.22 -3.61 -10.14
N GLY A 58 -2.37 -2.59 -9.98
CA GLY A 58 -2.25 -1.84 -8.74
C GLY A 58 -3.55 -1.15 -8.32
N PHE A 59 -4.29 -0.58 -9.28
CA PHE A 59 -5.60 0.03 -9.04
C PHE A 59 -6.64 -1.00 -8.58
N ILE A 60 -6.74 -2.13 -9.30
CA ILE A 60 -7.66 -3.22 -8.93
C ILE A 60 -7.33 -3.73 -7.53
N MET A 61 -6.05 -4.02 -7.27
CA MET A 61 -5.63 -4.53 -5.97
C MET A 61 -5.84 -3.51 -4.84
N GLY A 62 -5.58 -2.23 -5.10
CA GLY A 62 -5.87 -1.15 -4.16
C GLY A 62 -7.36 -1.00 -3.86
N THR A 63 -8.20 -1.13 -4.87
CA THR A 63 -9.66 -1.15 -4.69
C THR A 63 -10.08 -2.34 -3.82
N SER A 64 -9.56 -3.54 -4.09
CA SER A 64 -9.83 -4.74 -3.30
C SER A 64 -9.39 -4.59 -1.86
N LEU A 65 -8.19 -4.05 -1.60
CA LEU A 65 -7.71 -3.73 -0.26
C LEU A 65 -8.65 -2.75 0.46
N GLY A 66 -9.13 -1.73 -0.25
CA GLY A 66 -10.10 -0.78 0.28
C GLY A 66 -11.42 -1.44 0.69
N ILE A 67 -11.93 -2.37 -0.13
CA ILE A 67 -13.16 -3.13 0.16
C ILE A 67 -12.94 -4.06 1.37
N VAL A 68 -11.79 -4.74 1.44
CA VAL A 68 -11.43 -5.57 2.61
C VAL A 68 -11.42 -4.71 3.88
N GLY A 69 -10.79 -3.53 3.84
CA GLY A 69 -10.79 -2.58 4.96
C GLY A 69 -12.19 -2.07 5.33
N LEU A 70 -13.06 -1.86 4.34
CA LEU A 70 -14.46 -1.49 4.59
C LEU A 70 -15.23 -2.60 5.32
N ILE A 71 -15.06 -3.85 4.87
CA ILE A 71 -15.68 -5.02 5.52
C ILE A 71 -15.14 -5.17 6.95
N HIS A 72 -13.84 -4.98 7.15
CA HIS A 72 -13.22 -4.99 8.48
C HIS A 72 -13.88 -3.94 9.39
N ALA A 73 -13.98 -2.69 8.93
CA ALA A 73 -14.59 -1.61 9.70
C ALA A 73 -16.05 -1.89 10.10
N LEU A 74 -16.81 -2.59 9.25
CA LEU A 74 -18.20 -2.97 9.52
C LEU A 74 -18.36 -4.16 10.47
N THR A 75 -17.44 -5.12 10.42
CA THR A 75 -17.61 -6.41 11.11
C THR A 75 -16.78 -6.55 12.38
N ARG A 76 -15.64 -5.86 12.46
CA ARG A 76 -14.65 -6.05 13.53
C ARG A 76 -13.76 -4.81 13.74
N PRO A 77 -14.33 -3.64 14.07
CA PRO A 77 -13.52 -2.46 14.37
C PRO A 77 -12.57 -2.76 15.55
N SER A 78 -11.29 -2.47 15.35
CA SER A 78 -10.20 -2.78 16.28
C SER A 78 -9.52 -1.53 16.82
N ALA A 79 -9.42 -0.47 16.01
CA ALA A 79 -8.88 0.83 16.37
C ALA A 79 -9.96 1.90 16.55
N ILE A 80 -9.64 2.95 17.30
CA ILE A 80 -10.55 4.07 17.61
C ILE A 80 -11.07 4.77 16.34
N LEU A 81 -10.25 4.81 15.28
CA LEU A 81 -10.60 5.46 14.01
C LEU A 81 -11.32 4.52 13.03
N ASP A 82 -11.37 3.21 13.28
CA ASP A 82 -11.97 2.22 12.37
C ASP A 82 -13.42 2.51 11.98
N PRO A 83 -14.30 2.99 12.89
CA PRO A 83 -15.67 3.36 12.51
C PRO A 83 -15.75 4.43 11.41
N LEU A 84 -14.74 5.30 11.27
CA LEU A 84 -14.71 6.31 10.21
C LEU A 84 -14.43 5.71 8.83
N PHE A 85 -13.83 4.51 8.77
CA PHE A 85 -13.56 3.78 7.53
C PHE A 85 -14.78 3.04 6.98
N MET A 86 -15.91 3.04 7.70
CA MET A 86 -17.21 2.63 7.14
C MET A 86 -17.63 3.49 5.94
N ASN A 87 -17.10 4.70 5.82
CA ASN A 87 -17.28 5.52 4.63
C ASN A 87 -16.34 5.04 3.51
N PRO A 88 -16.85 4.59 2.34
CA PRO A 88 -16.03 4.12 1.21
C PRO A 88 -15.11 5.21 0.65
N LEU A 89 -15.42 6.50 0.85
CA LEU A 89 -14.53 7.60 0.46
C LEU A 89 -13.27 7.66 1.33
N VAL A 90 -13.35 7.16 2.58
CA VAL A 90 -12.18 7.09 3.46
C VAL A 90 -11.48 5.75 3.29
N SER A 91 -12.20 4.62 3.16
CA SER A 91 -11.59 3.28 3.04
C SER A 91 -11.09 2.95 1.63
N VAL A 92 -11.92 3.12 0.61
CA VAL A 92 -11.63 2.65 -0.76
C VAL A 92 -10.83 3.66 -1.56
N LEU A 93 -11.29 4.92 -1.58
CA LEU A 93 -10.74 5.95 -2.48
C LEU A 93 -9.22 6.16 -2.32
N PRO A 94 -8.66 6.31 -1.11
CA PRO A 94 -7.21 6.42 -0.94
C PRO A 94 -6.44 5.20 -1.45
N ARG A 95 -7.00 4.00 -1.23
CA ARG A 95 -6.31 2.72 -1.48
C ARG A 95 -6.18 2.41 -2.96
N MET A 96 -7.15 2.86 -3.77
CA MET A 96 -7.10 2.74 -5.24
C MET A 96 -5.83 3.34 -5.85
N PHE A 97 -5.28 4.39 -5.24
CA PHE A 97 -4.11 5.10 -5.78
C PHE A 97 -2.76 4.52 -5.34
N ILE A 98 -2.72 3.67 -4.31
CA ILE A 98 -1.46 3.13 -3.74
C ILE A 98 -0.63 2.42 -4.82
N GLY A 99 -1.22 1.42 -5.49
CA GLY A 99 -0.51 0.65 -6.52
C GLY A 99 -0.22 1.46 -7.78
N VAL A 100 -1.04 2.47 -8.08
CA VAL A 100 -0.86 3.37 -9.22
C VAL A 100 0.34 4.29 -8.99
N VAL A 101 0.40 4.96 -7.85
CA VAL A 101 1.52 5.85 -7.50
C VAL A 101 2.81 5.05 -7.36
N ALA A 102 2.78 3.87 -6.72
CA ALA A 102 3.93 2.99 -6.63
C ALA A 102 4.51 2.63 -8.02
N TYR A 103 3.65 2.31 -8.99
CA TYR A 103 4.08 2.04 -10.36
C TYR A 103 4.71 3.26 -11.04
N TYR A 104 4.08 4.43 -10.95
CA TYR A 104 4.61 5.63 -11.61
C TYR A 104 5.91 6.13 -10.97
N ALA A 105 6.05 6.01 -9.64
CA ALA A 105 7.30 6.27 -8.94
C ALA A 105 8.40 5.31 -9.41
N PHE A 106 8.11 4.00 -9.45
CA PHE A 106 9.02 3.00 -10.01
C PHE A 106 9.41 3.33 -11.45
N TYR A 107 8.44 3.62 -12.32
CA TYR A 107 8.67 3.90 -13.73
C TYR A 107 9.51 5.16 -13.92
N GLY A 108 9.21 6.26 -13.22
CA GLY A 108 9.95 7.52 -13.29
C GLY A 108 11.41 7.37 -12.87
N ILE A 109 11.66 6.73 -11.73
CA ILE A 109 13.02 6.46 -11.25
C ILE A 109 13.76 5.51 -12.19
N SER A 110 13.07 4.50 -12.74
CA SER A 110 13.69 3.57 -13.69
C SER A 110 14.17 4.28 -14.96
N LYS A 111 13.46 5.34 -15.38
CA LYS A 111 13.85 6.16 -16.54
C LYS A 111 15.04 7.05 -16.24
N LEU A 112 15.14 7.59 -15.03
CA LEU A 112 16.28 8.39 -14.56
C LEU A 112 17.56 7.56 -14.44
N PHE A 113 17.46 6.34 -13.91
CA PHE A 113 18.61 5.45 -13.69
C PHE A 113 18.85 4.45 -14.83
N ASN A 114 18.44 4.77 -16.06
CA ASN A 114 18.39 3.80 -17.16
C ASN A 114 19.75 3.15 -17.53
N LYS A 115 20.87 3.80 -17.19
CA LYS A 115 22.25 3.32 -17.44
C LYS A 115 22.92 2.64 -16.23
N SER A 116 22.27 2.62 -15.06
CA SER A 116 22.85 2.08 -13.83
C SER A 116 22.53 0.59 -13.64
N LYS A 117 23.50 -0.19 -13.15
CA LYS A 117 23.29 -1.59 -12.72
C LYS A 117 22.29 -1.70 -11.55
N PHE A 118 22.12 -0.64 -10.77
CA PHE A 118 21.20 -0.59 -9.62
C PHE A 118 19.79 -0.08 -9.98
N LYS A 119 19.50 0.17 -11.27
CA LYS A 119 18.21 0.68 -11.74
C LYS A 119 17.02 -0.01 -11.08
N ASN A 120 16.96 -1.34 -11.17
CA ASN A 120 15.80 -2.08 -10.66
C ASN A 120 15.71 -2.02 -9.15
N THR A 121 16.83 -2.07 -8.43
CA THR A 121 16.89 -2.02 -6.96
C THR A 121 16.38 -0.68 -6.43
N VAL A 122 16.90 0.42 -6.96
CA VAL A 122 16.51 1.77 -6.52
C VAL A 122 15.07 2.07 -6.91
N SER A 123 14.65 1.67 -8.12
CA SER A 123 13.28 1.94 -8.60
C SER A 123 12.24 1.21 -7.77
N THR A 124 12.47 -0.07 -7.41
CA THR A 124 11.51 -0.85 -6.62
C THR A 124 11.46 -0.37 -5.17
N PHE A 125 12.60 0.02 -4.60
CA PHE A 125 12.67 0.62 -3.27
C PHE A 125 11.88 1.93 -3.19
N ILE A 126 12.10 2.85 -4.12
CA ILE A 126 11.37 4.13 -4.18
C ILE A 126 9.89 3.91 -4.48
N GLY A 127 9.54 2.94 -5.34
CA GLY A 127 8.16 2.55 -5.57
C GLY A 127 7.44 2.10 -4.28
N GLY A 128 8.12 1.34 -3.43
CA GLY A 128 7.60 0.92 -2.12
C GLY A 128 7.37 2.08 -1.16
N ILE A 129 8.36 2.97 -1.02
CA ILE A 129 8.23 4.19 -0.21
C ILE A 129 7.06 5.04 -0.70
N ALA A 130 6.98 5.32 -2.00
CA ALA A 130 5.95 6.16 -2.58
C ALA A 130 4.54 5.57 -2.35
N GLY A 131 4.39 4.26 -2.54
CA GLY A 131 3.12 3.57 -2.26
C GLY A 131 2.70 3.68 -0.79
N SER A 132 3.64 3.51 0.14
CA SER A 132 3.36 3.60 1.58
C SER A 132 2.96 5.01 2.00
N LEU A 133 3.72 6.02 1.56
CA LEU A 133 3.41 7.42 1.85
C LEU A 133 2.06 7.85 1.25
N THR A 134 1.71 7.31 0.09
CA THR A 134 0.41 7.55 -0.54
C THR A 134 -0.73 7.04 0.34
N ASN A 135 -0.58 5.86 0.96
CA ASN A 135 -1.58 5.32 1.88
C ASN A 135 -1.81 6.27 3.06
N THR A 136 -0.75 6.62 3.79
CA THR A 136 -0.89 7.51 4.96
C THR A 136 -1.39 8.90 4.56
N GLY A 137 -0.79 9.50 3.53
CA GLY A 137 -1.14 10.86 3.10
C GLY A 137 -2.59 10.98 2.65
N LEU A 138 -3.06 10.07 1.77
CA LEU A 138 -4.42 10.16 1.24
C LEU A 138 -5.49 9.79 2.29
N VAL A 139 -5.20 8.84 3.18
CA VAL A 139 -6.12 8.48 4.26
C VAL A 139 -6.31 9.65 5.22
N PHE A 140 -5.22 10.26 5.69
CA PHE A 140 -5.31 11.40 6.59
C PHE A 140 -5.88 12.64 5.90
N LEU A 141 -5.63 12.83 4.60
CA LEU A 141 -6.30 13.87 3.83
C LEU A 141 -7.82 13.67 3.79
N MET A 142 -8.30 12.45 3.55
CA MET A 142 -9.74 12.17 3.55
C MET A 142 -10.37 12.30 4.94
N LEU A 143 -9.64 11.88 5.99
CA LEU A 143 -10.07 12.10 7.37
C LEU A 143 -10.17 13.59 7.70
N TYR A 144 -9.22 14.41 7.24
CA TYR A 144 -9.28 15.85 7.41
C TYR A 144 -10.50 16.47 6.71
N LEU A 145 -10.73 16.12 5.44
CA LEU A 145 -11.80 16.72 4.64
C LEU A 145 -13.21 16.33 5.12
N LEU A 146 -13.39 15.13 5.65
CA LEU A 146 -14.72 14.59 5.98
C LEU A 146 -15.01 14.52 7.48
N TYR A 147 -13.97 14.37 8.31
CA TYR A 147 -14.11 14.00 9.72
C TYR A 147 -13.13 14.71 10.66
N ALA A 148 -12.59 15.87 10.28
CA ALA A 148 -11.60 16.58 11.12
C ALA A 148 -12.08 16.77 12.57
N ASP A 149 -13.30 17.28 12.77
CA ASP A 149 -13.85 17.54 14.10
C ASP A 149 -14.02 16.25 14.92
N LYS A 150 -14.53 15.18 14.27
CA LYS A 150 -14.69 13.87 14.93
C LYS A 150 -13.36 13.23 15.30
N VAL A 151 -12.33 13.38 14.46
CA VAL A 151 -10.99 12.87 14.76
C VAL A 151 -10.39 13.60 15.97
N VAL A 152 -10.56 14.93 16.04
CA VAL A 152 -10.11 15.73 17.19
C VAL A 152 -10.86 15.35 18.45
N GLU A 153 -12.18 15.14 18.38
CA GLU A 153 -13.01 14.72 19.51
C GLU A 153 -12.61 13.33 20.04
N LEU A 154 -12.38 12.36 19.16
CA LEU A 154 -12.02 11.00 19.53
C LEU A 154 -10.61 10.87 20.12
N ILE A 155 -9.66 11.68 19.64
CA ILE A 155 -8.25 11.61 20.05
C ILE A 155 -7.91 12.63 21.15
N GLY A 156 -8.68 13.71 21.27
CA GLY A 156 -8.47 14.78 22.26
C GLY A 156 -7.32 15.73 21.93
N GLU A 157 -6.77 15.69 20.71
CA GLU A 157 -5.65 16.53 20.26
C GLU A 157 -5.98 17.23 18.95
N ALA A 158 -5.35 18.39 18.71
CA ALA A 158 -5.52 19.12 17.46
C ALA A 158 -5.09 18.27 16.26
N PHE A 159 -5.86 18.31 15.17
CA PHE A 159 -5.62 17.49 13.98
C PHE A 159 -4.19 17.62 13.44
N GLY A 160 -3.62 18.84 13.46
CA GLY A 160 -2.25 19.09 13.03
C GLY A 160 -1.19 18.36 13.88
N LYS A 161 -1.41 18.24 15.19
CA LYS A 161 -0.54 17.44 16.08
C LYS A 161 -0.70 15.95 15.81
N ILE A 162 -1.93 15.48 15.60
CA ILE A 162 -2.21 14.07 15.26
C ILE A 162 -1.46 13.71 13.97
N LEU A 163 -1.56 14.56 12.95
CA LEU A 163 -0.87 14.38 11.68
C LEU A 163 0.64 14.30 11.88
N LEU A 164 1.23 15.23 12.64
CA LEU A 164 2.67 15.25 12.92
C LEU A 164 3.12 13.97 13.63
N ILE A 165 2.38 13.52 14.65
CA ILE A 165 2.66 12.28 15.38
C ILE A 165 2.62 11.10 14.40
N VAL A 166 1.55 10.95 13.64
CA VAL A 166 1.41 9.81 12.73
C VAL A 166 2.48 9.79 11.65
N PHE A 167 2.82 10.95 11.08
CA PHE A 167 3.87 11.05 10.07
C PHE A 167 5.24 10.66 10.63
N THR A 168 5.55 11.05 11.87
CA THR A 168 6.85 10.80 12.47
C THR A 168 6.98 9.38 13.04
N THR A 169 5.93 8.86 13.68
CA THR A 169 5.98 7.57 14.39
C THR A 169 5.62 6.39 13.49
N ASN A 170 4.65 6.53 12.59
CA ASN A 170 4.16 5.43 11.75
C ASN A 170 4.68 5.52 10.31
N ALA A 171 4.48 6.67 9.65
CA ALA A 171 4.65 6.76 8.20
C ALA A 171 6.09 6.50 7.73
N VAL A 172 7.08 7.00 8.49
CA VAL A 172 8.51 6.84 8.14
C VAL A 172 8.96 5.37 8.28
N PRO A 173 8.78 4.68 9.42
CA PRO A 173 9.11 3.26 9.53
C PRO A 173 8.37 2.39 8.50
N GLU A 174 7.06 2.61 8.33
CA GLU A 174 6.25 1.87 7.34
C GLU A 174 6.78 2.04 5.92
N ALA A 175 7.14 3.27 5.53
CA ALA A 175 7.67 3.55 4.21
C ALA A 175 9.00 2.85 3.95
N ILE A 176 9.90 2.82 4.94
CA ILE A 176 11.18 2.12 4.83
C ILE A 176 10.96 0.61 4.70
N ILE A 177 10.13 0.03 5.57
CA ILE A 177 9.81 -1.41 5.56
C ILE A 177 9.16 -1.80 4.22
N SER A 178 8.20 -1.00 3.77
CA SER A 178 7.54 -1.19 2.48
C SER A 178 8.51 -1.11 1.31
N GLY A 179 9.45 -0.15 1.33
CA GLY A 179 10.54 -0.05 0.37
C GLY A 179 11.40 -1.31 0.31
N ILE A 180 11.86 -1.81 1.47
CA ILE A 180 12.73 -2.99 1.56
C ILE A 180 12.00 -4.25 1.09
N LEU A 181 10.77 -4.47 1.54
CA LEU A 181 9.97 -5.65 1.18
C LEU A 181 9.58 -5.63 -0.30
N THR A 182 9.13 -4.49 -0.81
CA THR A 182 8.81 -4.34 -2.23
C THR A 182 10.04 -4.58 -3.08
N MET A 183 11.19 -4.02 -2.70
CA MET A 183 12.46 -4.25 -3.38
C MET A 183 12.81 -5.74 -3.43
N SER A 184 12.76 -6.42 -2.30
CA SER A 184 13.13 -7.84 -2.18
C SER A 184 12.25 -8.73 -3.06
N VAL A 185 10.92 -8.57 -2.96
CA VAL A 185 9.97 -9.40 -3.69
C VAL A 185 9.97 -9.07 -5.20
N ALA A 186 9.95 -7.79 -5.57
CA ALA A 186 9.92 -7.40 -6.98
C ALA A 186 11.22 -7.80 -7.71
N LEU A 187 12.38 -7.68 -7.08
CA LEU A 187 13.64 -8.13 -7.68
C LEU A 187 13.68 -9.65 -7.86
N ALA A 188 13.20 -10.41 -6.89
CA ALA A 188 13.09 -11.86 -7.01
C ALA A 188 12.18 -12.25 -8.19
N TYR A 189 11.01 -11.60 -8.30
CA TYR A 189 10.09 -11.80 -9.41
C TYR A 189 10.74 -11.48 -10.76
N PHE A 190 11.41 -10.32 -10.89
CA PHE A 190 12.04 -9.92 -12.15
C PHE A 190 13.20 -10.84 -12.56
N ARG A 191 13.92 -11.42 -11.59
CA ARG A 191 14.95 -12.43 -11.87
C ARG A 191 14.33 -13.72 -12.40
N TYR A 192 13.32 -14.24 -11.71
CA TYR A 192 12.63 -15.47 -12.11
C TYR A 192 11.96 -15.34 -13.49
N SER A 193 11.27 -14.23 -13.74
CA SER A 193 10.60 -13.98 -15.03
C SER A 193 11.57 -13.91 -16.21
N LYS A 194 12.81 -13.47 -16.00
CA LYS A 194 13.84 -13.46 -17.06
C LYS A 194 14.35 -14.86 -17.39
N THR A 195 14.42 -15.75 -16.40
CA THR A 195 14.87 -17.13 -16.58
C THR A 195 13.86 -17.96 -17.35
N VAL A 196 12.56 -17.81 -17.07
CA VAL A 196 11.48 -18.58 -17.70
C VAL A 196 11.15 -18.12 -19.13
N SER A 197 11.59 -16.91 -19.50
CA SER A 197 11.37 -16.34 -20.85
C SER A 197 12.51 -16.64 -21.83
N LYS A 198 13.60 -17.26 -21.37
CA LYS A 198 14.66 -17.80 -22.22
C LYS A 198 14.38 -19.27 -22.50
#